data_AF-A0A061AH99-F1
#
_entry.id   AF-A0A061AH99-F1
#
_cell.length_a   1.000
_cell.length_b   1.000
_cell.length_c   1.000
_cell.angle_alpha   90.00
_cell.angle_beta   90.00
_cell.angle_gamma   90.00
#
_symmetry.space_group_name_H-M   'P 1'
#
loop_
_entity.id
_entity.type
_entity.pdbx_description
1 polymer ?
#
loop_
_entity_poly.entity_id
_entity_poly.type
_entity_poly.pdbx_seq_one_letter_code
_entity_poly.pdbx_strand_id
1 'polypeptide(L)'
;MRKHMKKNKFEFVNNNEEEVFESKDSDVVTKNELTEEEKERRRKREFQIKVVKATIFLTLLSTLITLFGLFWQDDYSLMAIGDALWLTFAILLGTGWIMFVYNENIFSPLLHGLKTLGLMVVGKRPKEDYYHYMKNIQENPIPKFYYVIVFIFALITLIPALIIMFMFL
;
A
#
# COMPACT_ATOMS: atom_id res chain seq x y z
N MET A 1 25.74 60.91 29.22
CA MET A 1 26.75 60.04 28.58
C MET A 1 26.07 58.79 28.03
N ARG A 2 25.75 58.73 26.73
CA ARG A 2 25.25 57.52 26.05
C ARG A 2 26.28 57.10 25.01
N LYS A 3 26.89 55.93 25.19
CA LYS A 3 27.84 55.36 24.22
C LYS A 3 27.25 54.06 23.67
N HIS A 4 26.93 54.08 22.39
CA HIS A 4 26.38 52.99 21.60
C HIS A 4 27.38 51.82 21.47
N MET A 5 26.92 50.58 21.68
CA MET A 5 27.61 49.36 21.26
C MET A 5 27.39 49.14 19.75
N LYS A 6 28.49 48.99 18.99
CA LYS A 6 28.50 48.60 17.57
C LYS A 6 28.57 47.07 17.44
N LYS A 7 27.81 46.56 16.48
CA LYS A 7 27.66 45.14 16.10
C LYS A 7 28.94 44.61 15.43
N ASN A 8 29.36 43.41 15.80
CA ASN A 8 30.44 42.67 15.12
C ASN A 8 29.91 42.05 13.82
N LYS A 9 30.57 42.38 12.71
CA LYS A 9 30.39 41.80 11.38
C LYS A 9 31.61 40.90 11.14
N PHE A 10 31.41 39.60 11.05
CA PHE A 10 32.46 38.65 10.66
C PHE A 10 32.56 38.63 9.13
N GLU A 11 33.75 38.88 8.60
CA GLU A 11 34.12 38.75 7.18
C GLU A 11 35.08 37.55 7.07
N PHE A 12 34.76 36.61 6.17
CA PHE A 12 35.67 35.51 5.82
C PHE A 12 36.62 35.96 4.71
N VAL A 13 37.91 35.74 4.92
CA VAL A 13 39.05 36.21 4.13
C VAL A 13 39.54 35.07 3.21
N ASN A 14 39.43 35.33 1.88
CA ASN A 14 40.43 35.16 0.82
C ASN A 14 40.70 33.80 0.13
N ASN A 15 40.29 33.77 -1.15
CA ASN A 15 41.00 33.46 -2.42
C ASN A 15 41.93 32.25 -2.60
N ASN A 16 41.54 31.42 -3.58
CA ASN A 16 42.26 30.86 -4.75
C ASN A 16 43.79 30.72 -4.73
N GLU A 17 44.25 29.51 -5.06
CA GLU A 17 45.38 29.26 -5.97
C GLU A 17 45.17 27.93 -6.71
N GLU A 18 45.28 27.98 -8.04
CA GLU A 18 45.22 26.85 -8.98
C GLU A 18 46.63 26.24 -9.12
N GLU A 19 46.75 24.91 -9.10
CA GLU A 19 47.87 24.21 -9.74
C GLU A 19 47.33 23.03 -10.56
N VAL A 20 47.65 23.06 -11.85
CA VAL A 20 47.35 22.04 -12.87
C VAL A 20 48.57 21.15 -13.02
N PHE A 21 48.40 19.82 -12.90
CA PHE A 21 49.31 18.83 -13.51
C PHE A 21 48.53 17.59 -13.97
N GLU A 22 48.51 17.40 -15.30
CA GLU A 22 48.22 16.14 -16.03
C GLU A 22 49.22 15.04 -15.60
N SER A 23 48.95 13.72 -15.58
CA SER A 23 48.10 12.86 -16.42
C SER A 23 48.05 11.41 -15.91
N LYS A 24 46.97 10.71 -16.33
CA LYS A 24 46.83 9.28 -16.73
C LYS A 24 46.68 8.12 -15.73
N ASP A 25 45.50 7.48 -15.92
CA ASP A 25 45.15 6.06 -15.86
C ASP A 25 45.23 5.31 -14.53
N SER A 26 44.06 5.04 -13.93
CA SER A 26 43.46 3.69 -13.94
C SER A 26 42.11 3.66 -13.22
N ASP A 27 41.14 3.08 -13.94
CA ASP A 27 39.87 2.50 -13.53
C ASP A 27 39.50 2.56 -12.04
N VAL A 28 38.33 3.16 -11.75
CA VAL A 28 37.22 2.56 -10.97
C VAL A 28 36.24 3.68 -10.53
N VAL A 29 34.97 3.48 -10.87
CA VAL A 29 33.77 4.25 -10.48
C VAL A 29 33.50 5.57 -11.21
N THR A 30 32.77 5.47 -12.32
CA THR A 30 31.67 6.43 -12.55
C THR A 30 30.40 5.66 -12.88
N LYS A 31 29.46 5.74 -11.94
CA LYS A 31 28.12 5.18 -12.00
C LYS A 31 27.47 5.51 -13.34
N ASN A 32 26.87 4.51 -13.99
CA ASN A 32 25.85 4.70 -15.00
C ASN A 32 24.74 5.59 -14.42
N GLU A 33 24.82 6.90 -14.64
CA GLU A 33 23.69 7.80 -14.54
C GLU A 33 22.73 7.41 -15.66
N LEU A 34 21.86 6.45 -15.38
CA LEU A 34 20.71 6.13 -16.22
C LEU A 34 20.02 7.46 -16.56
N THR A 35 19.89 7.77 -17.85
CA THR A 35 19.15 8.93 -18.34
C THR A 35 17.76 8.94 -17.68
N GLU A 36 17.23 10.10 -17.31
CA GLU A 36 15.92 10.20 -16.65
C GLU A 36 14.81 9.44 -17.42
N GLU A 37 14.90 9.40 -18.75
CA GLU A 37 14.05 8.57 -19.61
C GLU A 37 14.12 7.05 -19.33
N GLU A 38 15.31 6.52 -19.08
CA GLU A 38 15.51 5.10 -18.78
C GLU A 38 14.96 4.76 -17.39
N LYS A 39 15.11 5.67 -16.41
CA LYS A 39 14.51 5.52 -15.09
C LYS A 39 12.98 5.55 -15.16
N GLU A 40 12.39 6.41 -15.99
CA GLU A 40 10.94 6.43 -16.20
C GLU A 40 10.42 5.16 -16.87
N ARG A 41 11.10 4.66 -17.91
CA ARG A 41 10.72 3.41 -18.59
C ARG A 41 10.78 2.21 -17.64
N ARG A 42 11.79 2.13 -16.77
CA ARG A 42 11.89 1.08 -15.73
C ARG A 42 10.76 1.16 -14.72
N ARG A 43 10.48 2.34 -14.17
CA ARG A 43 9.36 2.57 -13.24
C ARG A 43 8.01 2.16 -13.83
N LYS A 44 7.74 2.53 -15.09
CA LYS A 44 6.51 2.13 -15.81
C LYS A 44 6.41 0.61 -15.98
N ARG A 45 7.50 -0.06 -16.36
CA ARG A 45 7.55 -1.52 -16.49
C ARG A 45 7.32 -2.24 -15.16
N GLU A 46 7.98 -1.80 -14.10
CA GLU A 46 7.79 -2.37 -12.76
C GLU A 46 6.34 -2.22 -12.28
N PHE A 47 5.74 -1.05 -12.52
CA PHE A 47 4.34 -0.83 -12.22
C PHE A 47 3.42 -1.73 -13.06
N GLN A 48 3.67 -1.86 -14.37
CA GLN A 48 2.90 -2.76 -15.23
C GLN A 48 3.01 -4.23 -14.78
N ILE A 49 4.21 -4.71 -14.46
CA ILE A 49 4.42 -6.06 -13.94
C ILE A 49 3.66 -6.24 -12.62
N LYS A 50 3.69 -5.24 -11.73
CA LYS A 50 2.96 -5.27 -10.47
C LYS A 50 1.44 -5.34 -10.68
N VAL A 51 0.91 -4.54 -11.61
CA VAL A 51 -0.51 -4.58 -12.01
C VAL A 51 -0.86 -5.95 -12.56
N VAL A 52 -0.13 -6.46 -13.54
CA VAL A 52 -0.41 -7.76 -14.16
C VAL A 52 -0.40 -8.89 -13.12
N LYS A 53 0.60 -8.94 -12.24
CA LYS A 53 0.66 -9.94 -11.17
C LYS A 53 -0.54 -9.83 -10.22
N ALA A 54 -0.89 -8.62 -9.81
CA ALA A 54 -2.02 -8.40 -8.91
C ALA A 54 -3.35 -8.75 -9.58
N THR A 55 -3.52 -8.41 -10.86
CA THR A 55 -4.69 -8.78 -11.67
C THR A 55 -4.82 -10.30 -11.77
N ILE A 56 -3.76 -11.02 -12.13
CA ILE A 56 -3.79 -12.49 -12.21
C ILE A 56 -4.17 -13.10 -10.86
N PHE A 57 -3.55 -12.62 -9.78
CA PHE A 57 -3.83 -13.10 -8.43
C PHE A 57 -5.29 -12.86 -8.03
N LEU A 58 -5.82 -11.65 -8.24
CA LEU A 58 -7.19 -11.31 -7.89
C LEU A 58 -8.23 -12.03 -8.74
N THR A 59 -7.96 -12.25 -10.02
CA THR A 59 -8.81 -13.08 -10.88
C THR A 59 -8.87 -14.51 -10.33
N LEU A 60 -7.72 -15.13 -10.04
CA LEU A 60 -7.68 -16.49 -9.47
C LEU A 60 -8.42 -16.57 -8.13
N LEU A 61 -8.20 -15.59 -7.25
CA LEU A 61 -8.86 -15.53 -5.95
C LEU A 61 -10.38 -15.37 -6.10
N SER A 62 -10.83 -14.46 -6.97
CA SER A 62 -12.25 -14.24 -7.28
C SER A 62 -12.91 -15.50 -7.84
N THR A 63 -12.27 -16.16 -8.81
CA THR A 63 -12.76 -17.44 -9.34
C THR A 63 -12.86 -18.51 -8.26
N LEU A 64 -11.86 -18.62 -7.38
CA LEU A 64 -11.86 -19.60 -6.29
C LEU A 64 -13.01 -19.36 -5.30
N ILE A 65 -13.27 -18.10 -4.93
CA ILE A 65 -14.37 -17.75 -4.02
C ILE A 65 -15.73 -18.03 -4.68
N THR A 66 -15.91 -17.66 -5.95
CA THR A 66 -17.16 -17.92 -6.67
C THR A 66 -17.41 -19.42 -6.82
N LEU A 67 -16.39 -20.21 -7.17
CA LEU A 67 -16.50 -21.67 -7.22
C LEU A 67 -16.82 -22.25 -5.85
N PHE A 68 -16.18 -21.75 -4.79
CA PHE A 68 -16.51 -22.15 -3.43
C PHE A 68 -17.98 -21.85 -3.09
N GLY A 69 -18.50 -20.68 -3.47
CA GLY A 69 -19.91 -20.34 -3.30
C GLY A 69 -20.84 -21.30 -4.03
N LEU A 70 -20.54 -21.65 -5.29
CA LEU A 70 -21.31 -22.61 -6.07
C LEU A 70 -21.28 -24.02 -5.47
N PHE A 71 -20.10 -24.52 -5.08
CA PHE A 71 -19.96 -25.81 -4.42
C PHE A 71 -20.66 -25.86 -3.06
N TRP A 72 -20.70 -24.74 -2.35
CA TRP A 72 -21.40 -24.63 -1.07
C TRP A 72 -22.91 -24.70 -1.22
N GLN A 73 -23.45 -24.12 -2.30
CA GLN A 73 -24.88 -24.10 -2.59
C GLN A 73 -25.40 -25.39 -3.23
N ASP A 74 -24.49 -26.20 -3.82
CA ASP A 74 -24.82 -27.42 -4.58
C ASP A 74 -25.86 -27.17 -5.71
N ASP A 75 -25.83 -25.96 -6.28
CA ASP A 75 -26.68 -25.54 -7.39
C ASP A 75 -25.85 -24.73 -8.41
N TYR A 76 -26.10 -24.97 -9.69
CA TYR A 76 -25.45 -24.30 -10.83
C TYR A 76 -26.44 -23.45 -11.64
N SER A 77 -27.63 -23.20 -11.11
CA SER A 77 -28.61 -22.31 -11.70
C SER A 77 -28.03 -20.89 -11.88
N LEU A 78 -28.58 -20.14 -12.83
CA LEU A 78 -28.14 -18.76 -13.07
C LEU A 78 -28.35 -17.87 -11.82
N MET A 79 -29.33 -18.19 -10.99
CA MET A 79 -29.57 -17.53 -9.70
C MET A 79 -28.47 -17.86 -8.69
N ALA A 80 -28.07 -19.13 -8.56
CA ALA A 80 -26.95 -19.54 -7.72
C ALA A 80 -25.62 -18.88 -8.15
N ILE A 81 -25.39 -18.74 -9.46
CA ILE A 81 -24.25 -17.96 -9.98
C ILE A 81 -24.32 -16.49 -9.54
N GLY A 82 -25.51 -15.89 -9.58
CA GLY A 82 -25.73 -14.53 -9.07
C GLY A 82 -25.37 -14.41 -7.59
N ASP A 83 -25.86 -15.32 -6.75
CA ASP A 83 -25.60 -15.34 -5.31
C ASP A 83 -24.11 -15.55 -4.99
N ALA A 84 -23.45 -16.46 -5.71
CA ALA A 84 -22.02 -16.69 -5.57
C ALA A 84 -21.19 -15.45 -5.96
N LEU A 85 -21.60 -14.72 -7.01
CA LEU A 85 -20.97 -13.45 -7.38
C LEU A 85 -21.20 -12.35 -6.33
N TRP A 86 -22.38 -12.29 -5.71
CA TRP A 86 -22.66 -11.39 -4.59
C TRP A 86 -21.78 -11.69 -3.37
N LEU A 87 -21.60 -12.98 -3.06
CA LEU A 87 -20.69 -13.42 -2.01
C LEU A 87 -19.25 -12.98 -2.31
N THR A 88 -18.76 -13.25 -3.53
CA THR A 88 -17.42 -12.84 -3.96
C THR A 88 -17.24 -11.33 -3.90
N PHE A 89 -18.25 -10.56 -4.36
CA PHE A 89 -18.26 -9.10 -4.25
C PHE A 89 -18.15 -8.64 -2.79
N ALA A 90 -18.97 -9.19 -1.89
CA ALA A 90 -18.96 -8.82 -0.48
C ALA A 90 -17.61 -9.09 0.19
N ILE A 91 -16.98 -10.23 -0.11
CA ILE A 91 -15.65 -10.58 0.41
C ILE A 91 -14.57 -9.65 -0.13
N LEU A 92 -14.54 -9.39 -1.44
CA LEU A 92 -13.56 -8.50 -2.05
C LEU A 92 -13.72 -7.06 -1.54
N LEU A 93 -14.96 -6.56 -1.50
CA LEU A 93 -15.27 -5.24 -0.97
C LEU A 93 -14.86 -5.13 0.51
N GLY A 94 -15.23 -6.12 1.33
CA GLY A 94 -14.87 -6.18 2.74
C GLY A 94 -13.36 -6.20 2.96
N THR A 95 -12.62 -6.96 2.15
CA THR A 95 -11.16 -7.02 2.22
C THR A 95 -10.52 -5.68 1.86
N GLY A 96 -10.99 -5.04 0.78
CA GLY A 96 -10.56 -3.69 0.39
C GLY A 96 -10.85 -2.65 1.47
N TRP A 97 -12.06 -2.73 2.05
CA TRP A 97 -12.50 -1.87 3.13
C TRP A 97 -11.66 -2.01 4.39
N ILE A 98 -11.37 -3.25 4.84
CA ILE A 98 -10.53 -3.50 6.01
C ILE A 98 -9.13 -2.90 5.82
N MET A 99 -8.51 -3.08 4.65
CA MET A 99 -7.20 -2.48 4.36
C MET A 99 -7.23 -0.95 4.38
N PHE A 100 -8.29 -0.35 3.80
CA PHE A 100 -8.48 1.09 3.81
C PHE A 100 -8.65 1.62 5.24
N VAL A 101 -9.52 0.99 6.02
CA VAL A 101 -9.80 1.38 7.40
C VAL A 101 -8.60 1.19 8.32
N TYR A 102 -7.81 0.13 8.10
CA TYR A 102 -6.56 -0.10 8.81
C TYR A 102 -5.59 1.08 8.65
N ASN A 103 -5.41 1.58 7.43
CA ASN A 103 -4.53 2.72 7.17
C ASN A 103 -4.98 4.01 7.88
N GLU A 104 -6.28 4.21 8.04
CA GLU A 104 -6.85 5.36 8.72
C GLU A 104 -6.91 5.21 10.26
N ASN A 105 -6.39 4.10 10.81
CA ASN A 105 -6.37 3.82 12.25
C ASN A 105 -7.76 3.84 12.94
N ILE A 106 -8.86 3.76 12.19
CA ILE A 106 -10.22 3.94 12.74
C ILE A 106 -10.54 2.85 13.78
N PHE A 107 -10.12 1.62 13.53
CA PHE A 107 -10.32 0.49 14.45
C PHE A 107 -9.13 0.20 15.37
N SER A 108 -8.07 1.00 15.31
CA SER A 108 -6.86 0.80 16.12
C SER A 108 -7.15 0.75 17.64
N PRO A 109 -7.99 1.63 18.23
CA PRO A 109 -8.35 1.54 19.64
C PRO A 109 -9.05 0.21 20.00
N LEU A 110 -9.97 -0.24 19.14
CA LEU A 110 -10.76 -1.44 19.38
C LEU A 110 -9.91 -2.70 19.26
N LEU A 111 -9.07 -2.80 18.22
CA LEU A 111 -8.18 -3.94 17.99
C LEU A 111 -7.10 -4.04 19.08
N HIS A 112 -6.50 -2.91 19.47
CA HIS A 112 -5.52 -2.87 20.57
C HIS A 112 -6.18 -3.21 21.91
N GLY A 113 -7.37 -2.68 22.18
CA GLY A 113 -8.15 -2.99 23.37
C GLY A 113 -8.48 -4.49 23.45
N LEU A 114 -9.01 -5.08 22.38
CA LEU A 114 -9.36 -6.50 22.33
C LEU A 114 -8.11 -7.39 22.49
N LYS A 115 -6.99 -7.05 21.83
CA LYS A 115 -5.72 -7.75 21.98
C LYS A 115 -5.20 -7.70 23.41
N THR A 116 -5.30 -6.54 24.06
CA THR A 116 -4.86 -6.33 25.43
C THR A 116 -5.74 -7.12 26.42
N LEU A 117 -7.06 -7.09 26.24
CA LEU A 117 -7.99 -7.89 27.03
C LEU A 117 -7.73 -9.39 26.88
N GLY A 118 -7.55 -9.87 25.65
CA GLY A 118 -7.23 -11.28 25.40
C GLY A 118 -5.90 -11.70 26.03
N LEU A 119 -4.87 -10.84 25.99
CA LEU A 119 -3.60 -11.09 26.66
C LEU A 119 -3.75 -11.11 28.18
N MET A 120 -4.59 -10.26 28.77
CA MET A 120 -4.89 -10.28 30.21
C MET A 120 -5.53 -11.61 30.64
N VAL A 121 -6.43 -12.18 29.83
CA VAL A 121 -7.05 -13.49 30.10
C VAL A 121 -5.98 -14.60 30.19
N VAL A 122 -4.93 -14.50 29.39
CA VAL A 122 -3.79 -15.45 29.37
C VAL A 122 -2.67 -15.04 30.36
N GLY A 123 -2.87 -13.96 31.14
CA GLY A 123 -1.89 -13.45 32.12
C GLY A 123 -0.65 -12.79 31.50
N LYS A 124 -0.70 -12.44 30.21
CA LYS A 124 0.41 -11.79 29.48
C LYS A 124 0.18 -10.29 29.35
N ARG A 125 1.27 -9.52 29.33
CA ARG A 125 1.23 -8.08 29.04
C ARG A 125 1.43 -7.82 27.54
N PRO A 126 0.78 -6.80 26.97
CA PRO A 126 1.06 -6.38 25.59
C PRO A 126 2.50 -5.88 25.46
N LYS A 127 3.17 -6.26 24.36
CA LYS A 127 4.57 -5.89 24.09
C LYS A 127 4.72 -4.41 23.68
N GLU A 128 3.67 -3.84 23.13
CA GLU A 128 3.62 -2.48 22.59
C GLU A 128 2.44 -1.74 23.20
N ASP A 129 2.64 -0.47 23.54
CA ASP A 129 1.57 0.41 23.97
C ASP A 129 0.71 0.86 22.77
N TYR A 130 -0.41 1.52 23.07
CA TYR A 130 -1.33 1.98 22.02
C TYR A 130 -0.68 3.00 21.08
N TYR A 131 0.19 3.87 21.62
CA TYR A 131 0.84 4.93 20.86
C TYR A 131 1.82 4.36 19.83
N HIS A 132 2.69 3.45 20.23
CA HIS A 132 3.63 2.77 19.35
C HIS A 132 2.89 1.91 18.31
N TYR A 133 1.79 1.26 18.68
CA TYR A 133 0.94 0.54 17.74
C TYR A 133 0.39 1.45 16.63
N MET A 134 -0.22 2.59 16.99
CA MET A 134 -0.77 3.54 16.03
C MET A 134 0.32 4.17 15.15
N LYS A 135 1.45 4.55 15.75
CA LYS A 135 2.60 5.13 15.05
C LYS A 135 3.17 4.14 14.03
N ASN A 136 3.27 2.86 14.37
CA ASN A 136 3.74 1.83 13.43
C ASN A 136 2.84 1.72 12.20
N ILE A 137 1.51 1.85 12.34
CA ILE A 137 0.57 1.84 11.21
C ILE A 137 0.76 3.08 10.32
N GLN A 138 1.01 4.25 10.92
CA GLN A 138 1.26 5.48 10.17
C GLN A 138 2.61 5.47 9.43
N GLU A 139 3.64 4.89 10.03
CA GLU A 139 4.97 4.77 9.44
C GLU A 139 5.02 3.68 8.36
N ASN A 140 4.24 2.60 8.54
CA ASN A 140 4.19 1.46 7.62
C ASN A 140 2.75 1.20 7.10
N PRO A 141 2.14 2.15 6.38
CA PRO A 141 0.80 1.98 5.86
C PRO A 141 0.79 0.95 4.74
N ILE A 142 -0.35 0.26 4.56
CA ILE A 142 -0.56 -0.62 3.42
C ILE A 142 -0.53 0.24 2.14
N PRO A 143 0.33 -0.05 1.16
CA PRO A 143 0.44 0.77 -0.04
C PRO A 143 -0.89 0.94 -0.75
N LYS A 144 -1.24 2.17 -1.13
CA LYS A 144 -2.55 2.52 -1.68
C LYS A 144 -3.00 1.67 -2.85
N PHE A 145 -2.03 1.28 -3.67
CA PHE A 145 -2.20 0.38 -4.79
C PHE A 145 -3.02 -0.89 -4.45
N TYR A 146 -2.76 -1.53 -3.30
CA TYR A 146 -3.36 -2.83 -2.98
C TYR A 146 -4.86 -2.76 -2.68
N TYR A 147 -5.32 -1.79 -1.89
CA TYR A 147 -6.75 -1.68 -1.62
C TYR A 147 -7.51 -1.06 -2.80
N VAL A 148 -6.89 -0.16 -3.57
CA VAL A 148 -7.50 0.42 -4.77
C VAL A 148 -7.77 -0.65 -5.82
N ILE A 149 -6.80 -1.53 -6.10
CA ILE A 149 -7.01 -2.60 -7.08
C ILE A 149 -8.06 -3.60 -6.61
N VAL A 150 -8.12 -3.92 -5.31
CA VAL A 150 -9.19 -4.76 -4.74
C VAL A 150 -10.56 -4.12 -4.92
N PHE A 151 -10.72 -2.82 -4.69
CA PHE A 151 -11.98 -2.12 -4.94
C PHE A 151 -12.38 -2.15 -6.42
N ILE A 152 -11.43 -1.95 -7.34
CA ILE A 152 -11.70 -2.04 -8.78
C ILE A 152 -12.22 -3.45 -9.13
N PHE A 153 -11.60 -4.49 -8.60
CA PHE A 153 -12.04 -5.88 -8.81
C PHE A 153 -13.41 -6.17 -8.20
N ALA A 154 -13.70 -5.63 -7.00
CA ALA A 154 -15.03 -5.73 -6.41
C ALA A 154 -16.08 -5.08 -7.33
N LEU A 155 -15.82 -3.88 -7.84
CA LEU A 155 -16.72 -3.20 -8.79
C LEU A 155 -16.88 -3.95 -10.11
N ILE A 156 -15.81 -4.52 -10.66
CA ILE A 156 -15.88 -5.35 -11.87
C ILE A 156 -16.74 -6.60 -11.62
N THR A 157 -16.64 -7.21 -10.43
CA THR A 157 -17.44 -8.38 -10.04
C THR A 157 -18.91 -8.02 -9.78
N LEU A 158 -19.17 -6.79 -9.32
CA LEU A 158 -20.52 -6.28 -9.08
C LEU A 158 -21.33 -6.14 -10.37
N ILE A 159 -20.71 -5.77 -11.49
CA ILE A 159 -21.41 -5.58 -12.78
C ILE A 159 -22.18 -6.85 -13.22
N PRO A 160 -21.55 -8.03 -13.36
CA PRO A 160 -22.28 -9.25 -13.72
C PRO A 160 -23.28 -9.68 -12.64
N ALA A 161 -22.99 -9.46 -11.35
CA ALA A 161 -23.92 -9.76 -10.28
C ALA A 161 -25.22 -8.92 -10.40
N LEU A 162 -25.09 -7.63 -10.71
CA LEU A 162 -26.22 -6.74 -10.95
C LEU A 162 -27.00 -7.15 -12.21
N ILE A 163 -26.31 -7.48 -13.31
CA ILE A 163 -26.97 -7.93 -14.54
C ILE A 163 -27.86 -9.15 -14.26
N ILE A 164 -27.33 -10.15 -13.55
CA ILE A 164 -28.10 -11.35 -13.18
C ILE A 164 -29.27 -10.97 -12.27
N MET A 165 -29.04 -10.14 -11.25
CA MET A 165 -30.10 -9.68 -10.35
C MET A 165 -31.25 -9.00 -11.12
N PHE A 166 -30.95 -8.10 -12.06
CA PHE A 166 -31.97 -7.42 -12.87
C PHE A 166 -32.68 -8.34 -13.86
N MET A 167 -32.08 -9.46 -14.27
CA MET A 167 -32.76 -10.45 -15.10
C MET A 167 -33.83 -11.25 -14.33
N PHE A 168 -33.68 -11.37 -13.01
CA PHE A 168 -34.57 -12.13 -12.13
C PHE A 168 -35.47 -11.26 -11.25
N LEU A 169 -35.38 -9.94 -11.38
CA LEU A 169 -36.25 -8.95 -10.74
C LEU A 169 -37.55 -8.81 -11.54
#